data_AF-A0A940DJB7-F1
#
_entry.id   AF-A0A940DJB7-F1
#
_cell.length_a   1.000
_cell.length_b   1.000
_cell.length_c   1.000
_cell.angle_alpha   90.00
_cell.angle_beta   90.00
_cell.angle_gamma   90.00
#
_symmetry.space_group_name_H-M   'P 1'
#
loop_
_entity.id
_entity.type
_entity.pdbx_description
1 polymer ?
#
loop_
_entity_poly.entity_id
_entity_poly.type
_entity_poly.pdbx_seq_one_letter_code
_entity_poly.pdbx_strand_id
1 'polypeptide(L)'
;MGQFGIDFQEQMIYNEQSSVNVTAVAAVMQHNTSGILVKGNVSSLSELNGKKYATWGLQGEEAIVRYFLQEGGADISTVEFVPNTVENIVAEFTNPAGVDCLWSYLGWDVTKLNTEGIANTFFRMSDYIDALDYYTPVIIANNDYLKDYEEYARKFIKATARGYEYAIANPRAAADILMEENPELAVDSELIYASMEVLKGEYKADASQWGYIDQTRWDTFFDLMWELRTEGMTGPVTDGYGFTNAFLPA
;
A
#
# COMPACT_ATOMS: atom_id res chain seq x y z
N MET A 1 -10.41 5.29 -22.02
CA MET A 1 -10.18 5.35 -20.56
C MET A 1 -10.47 3.97 -19.99
N GLY A 2 -9.62 3.45 -19.10
CA GLY A 2 -9.88 2.17 -18.43
C GLY A 2 -11.13 2.28 -17.54
N GLN A 3 -11.92 1.21 -17.47
CA GLN A 3 -13.13 1.18 -16.63
C GLN A 3 -12.80 1.03 -15.15
N PHE A 4 -11.76 0.26 -14.86
CA PHE A 4 -11.19 0.00 -13.54
C PHE A 4 -9.69 0.28 -13.55
N GLY A 5 -9.13 0.52 -12.37
CA GLY A 5 -7.70 0.68 -12.14
C GLY A 5 -7.30 0.25 -10.74
N ILE A 6 -6.00 0.12 -10.52
CA ILE A 6 -5.41 0.04 -9.19
C ILE A 6 -4.91 1.44 -8.84
N ASP A 7 -5.26 1.90 -7.65
CA ASP A 7 -4.80 3.16 -7.07
C ASP A 7 -4.50 2.94 -5.59
N PHE A 8 -4.16 4.01 -4.88
CA PHE A 8 -3.81 3.98 -3.47
C PHE A 8 -4.56 5.09 -2.73
N GLN A 9 -5.10 4.84 -1.54
CA GLN A 9 -5.94 5.81 -0.84
C GLN A 9 -5.21 7.15 -0.61
N GLU A 10 -3.92 7.13 -0.34
CA GLU A 10 -3.06 8.31 -0.18
C GLU A 10 -2.96 9.17 -1.45
N GLN A 11 -3.14 8.57 -2.63
CA GLN A 11 -3.18 9.31 -3.90
C GLN A 11 -4.57 9.84 -4.22
N MET A 12 -5.63 9.29 -3.60
CA MET A 12 -7.00 9.71 -3.87
C MET A 12 -7.34 11.09 -3.34
N ILE A 13 -6.52 11.66 -2.45
CA ILE A 13 -6.59 13.08 -2.05
C ILE A 13 -6.60 14.01 -3.28
N TYR A 14 -5.75 13.69 -4.26
CA TYR A 14 -5.64 14.51 -5.47
C TYR A 14 -6.85 14.39 -6.38
N ASN A 15 -7.60 13.28 -6.32
CA ASN A 15 -8.79 13.05 -7.14
C ASN A 15 -9.93 14.01 -6.79
N GLU A 16 -10.09 14.36 -5.51
CA GLU A 16 -11.06 15.36 -5.06
C GLU A 16 -10.80 16.72 -5.69
N GLN A 17 -9.53 17.11 -5.73
CA GLN A 17 -9.13 18.42 -6.21
C GLN A 17 -9.12 18.54 -7.73
N SER A 18 -8.68 17.47 -8.41
CA SER A 18 -8.51 17.46 -9.87
C SER A 18 -9.77 17.03 -10.62
N SER A 19 -10.88 16.80 -9.91
CA SER A 19 -12.15 16.32 -10.48
C SER A 19 -11.98 15.02 -11.27
N VAL A 20 -11.04 14.17 -10.85
CA VAL A 20 -10.87 12.85 -11.44
C VAL A 20 -12.09 12.02 -11.05
N ASN A 21 -12.89 11.68 -12.06
CA ASN A 21 -14.21 11.10 -11.88
C ASN A 21 -14.13 9.59 -11.58
N VAL A 22 -13.51 9.21 -10.46
CA VAL A 22 -13.31 7.83 -10.01
C VAL A 22 -13.73 7.65 -8.55
N THR A 23 -14.05 6.41 -8.19
CA THR A 23 -14.42 5.99 -6.82
C THR A 23 -13.73 4.66 -6.50
N ALA A 24 -13.20 4.50 -5.29
CA ALA A 24 -12.72 3.22 -4.78
C ALA A 24 -13.90 2.26 -4.54
N VAL A 25 -13.83 1.08 -5.13
CA VAL A 25 -14.92 0.08 -5.10
C VAL A 25 -14.54 -1.22 -4.38
N ALA A 26 -13.25 -1.39 -4.06
CA ALA A 26 -12.77 -2.47 -3.22
C ALA A 26 -11.38 -2.17 -2.64
N ALA A 27 -11.14 -2.54 -1.38
CA ALA A 27 -9.80 -2.65 -0.82
C ALA A 27 -9.11 -3.95 -1.30
N VAL A 28 -7.90 -3.87 -1.85
CA VAL A 28 -7.16 -5.07 -2.25
C VAL A 28 -6.57 -5.77 -1.02
N MET A 29 -5.95 -4.98 -0.14
CA MET A 29 -5.43 -5.40 1.16
C MET A 29 -6.31 -4.81 2.26
N GLN A 30 -6.61 -5.60 3.29
CA GLN A 30 -7.47 -5.16 4.39
C GLN A 30 -6.77 -4.35 5.46
N HIS A 31 -5.45 -4.44 5.56
CA HIS A 31 -4.63 -3.58 6.40
C HIS A 31 -3.48 -3.02 5.58
N ASN A 32 -2.94 -1.88 6.00
CA ASN A 32 -1.78 -1.30 5.35
C ASN A 32 -0.56 -2.22 5.55
N THR A 33 -0.14 -2.91 4.50
CA THR A 33 1.03 -3.81 4.51
C THR A 33 2.35 -3.09 4.25
N SER A 34 2.32 -1.76 4.16
CA SER A 34 3.49 -0.94 3.87
C SER A 34 4.09 -0.31 5.12
N GLY A 35 5.33 0.15 4.99
CA GLY A 35 6.04 0.79 6.08
C GLY A 35 7.50 1.04 5.75
N ILE A 36 8.30 1.30 6.79
CA ILE A 36 9.71 1.65 6.63
C ILE A 36 10.57 0.40 6.70
N LEU A 37 11.20 0.06 5.58
CA LEU A 37 12.17 -1.00 5.44
C LEU A 37 13.58 -0.44 5.67
N VAL A 38 14.30 -1.00 6.62
CA VAL A 38 15.60 -0.54 7.11
C VAL A 38 16.66 -1.60 6.85
N LYS A 39 17.82 -1.16 6.38
CA LYS A 39 18.99 -2.03 6.16
C LYS A 39 19.59 -2.48 7.49
N GLY A 40 19.75 -3.79 7.65
CA GLY A 40 20.29 -4.40 8.87
C GLY A 40 19.25 -4.54 10.00
N ASN A 41 19.75 -4.84 11.20
CA ASN A 41 18.92 -5.06 12.37
C ASN A 41 18.91 -3.80 13.23
N VAL A 42 17.75 -3.17 13.35
CA VAL A 42 17.50 -2.03 14.25
C VAL A 42 16.36 -2.40 15.20
N SER A 43 16.32 -1.79 16.39
CA SER A 43 15.33 -2.12 17.42
C SER A 43 14.21 -1.09 17.54
N SER A 44 14.40 0.12 17.02
CA SER A 44 13.39 1.20 17.06
C SER A 44 13.58 2.22 15.94
N LEU A 45 12.53 2.99 15.67
CA LEU A 45 12.55 4.09 14.69
C LEU A 45 13.53 5.21 15.09
N SER A 46 13.82 5.40 16.38
CA SER A 46 14.83 6.36 16.84
C SER A 46 16.26 6.06 16.37
N GLU A 47 16.55 4.81 16.00
CA GLU A 47 17.85 4.45 15.38
C GLU A 47 18.00 4.97 13.95
N LEU A 48 16.93 5.56 13.38
CA LEU A 48 16.98 6.25 12.09
C LEU A 48 17.53 7.69 12.20
N ASN A 49 17.85 8.17 13.39
CA ASN A 49 18.50 9.48 13.56
C ASN A 49 19.85 9.52 12.81
N GLY A 50 20.02 10.53 11.94
CA GLY A 50 21.22 10.67 11.10
C GLY A 50 21.29 9.71 9.90
N LYS A 51 20.21 8.94 9.63
CA LYS A 51 20.15 7.98 8.52
C LYS A 51 19.61 8.59 7.23
N LYS A 52 19.90 7.94 6.11
CA LYS A 52 19.40 8.30 4.78
C LYS A 52 18.13 7.54 4.44
N TYR A 53 17.06 8.26 4.21
CA TYR A 53 15.80 7.73 3.72
C TYR A 53 15.66 8.01 2.21
N ALA A 54 15.36 6.99 1.40
CA ALA A 54 15.03 7.21 -0.02
C ALA A 54 13.60 7.75 -0.15
N THR A 55 13.46 8.95 -0.73
CA THR A 55 12.17 9.61 -0.98
C THR A 55 11.87 9.65 -2.47
N TRP A 56 10.59 9.59 -2.83
CA TRP A 56 10.14 9.88 -4.20
C TRP A 56 10.01 11.38 -4.46
N GLY A 57 10.23 12.21 -3.44
CA GLY A 57 10.09 13.66 -3.48
C GLY A 57 8.63 14.12 -3.54
N LEU A 58 7.69 13.24 -3.18
CA LEU A 58 6.27 13.55 -3.13
C LEU A 58 5.94 14.12 -1.74
N GLN A 59 5.33 15.30 -1.66
CA GLN A 59 5.07 15.94 -0.37
C GLN A 59 4.13 15.12 0.52
N GLY A 60 3.14 14.43 -0.06
CA GLY A 60 2.25 13.54 0.70
C GLY A 60 3.00 12.36 1.31
N GLU A 61 3.91 11.75 0.56
CA GLU A 61 4.77 10.69 1.06
C GLU A 61 5.69 11.19 2.18
N GLU A 62 6.43 12.28 1.96
CA GLU A 62 7.32 12.82 2.98
C GLU A 62 6.56 13.23 4.25
N ALA A 63 5.33 13.76 4.13
CA ALA A 63 4.52 14.10 5.30
C ALA A 63 4.17 12.87 6.14
N ILE A 64 3.71 11.79 5.50
CA ILE A 64 3.40 10.52 6.19
C ILE A 64 4.65 9.95 6.85
N VAL A 65 5.78 9.88 6.12
CA VAL A 65 7.04 9.31 6.64
C VAL A 65 7.56 10.13 7.80
N ARG A 66 7.59 11.47 7.67
CA ARG A 66 8.04 12.36 8.74
C ARG A 66 7.20 12.19 10.00
N TYR A 67 5.89 12.14 9.84
CA TYR A 67 4.96 11.91 10.94
C TYR A 67 5.20 10.54 11.61
N PHE A 68 5.27 9.46 10.83
CA PHE A 68 5.52 8.11 11.33
C PHE A 68 6.84 8.00 12.09
N LEU A 69 7.93 8.53 11.52
CA LEU A 69 9.24 8.52 12.16
C LEU A 69 9.25 9.33 13.46
N GLN A 70 8.60 10.50 13.47
CA GLN A 70 8.54 11.38 14.64
C GLN A 70 7.73 10.74 15.78
N GLU A 71 6.54 10.19 15.50
CA GLU A 71 5.74 9.45 16.48
C GLU A 71 6.47 8.20 16.99
N GLY A 72 7.30 7.59 16.13
CA GLY A 72 8.23 6.51 16.47
C GLY A 72 9.44 6.91 17.32
N GLY A 73 9.58 8.20 17.65
CA GLY A 73 10.66 8.74 18.50
C GLY A 73 11.95 9.12 17.75
N ALA A 74 11.93 9.18 16.42
CA ALA A 74 13.05 9.72 15.65
C ALA A 74 13.06 11.27 15.69
N ASP A 75 14.25 11.85 15.74
CA ASP A 75 14.48 13.26 15.48
C ASP A 75 14.54 13.47 13.96
N ILE A 76 13.38 13.84 13.41
CA ILE A 76 13.21 14.01 11.97
C ILE A 76 14.12 15.07 11.35
N SER A 77 14.64 16.01 12.15
CA SER A 77 15.60 17.02 11.66
C SER A 77 16.96 16.44 11.31
N THR A 78 17.25 15.23 11.78
CA THR A 78 18.51 14.52 11.54
C THR A 78 18.43 13.49 10.42
N VAL A 79 17.23 13.09 10.00
CA VAL A 79 17.02 12.13 8.91
C VAL A 79 17.23 12.85 7.57
N GLU A 80 18.12 12.33 6.75
CA GLU A 80 18.41 12.86 5.41
C GLU A 80 17.47 12.22 4.38
N PHE A 81 16.58 13.03 3.79
CA PHE A 81 15.69 12.59 2.71
C PHE A 81 16.43 12.74 1.39
N VAL A 82 16.74 11.62 0.75
CA VAL A 82 17.53 11.54 -0.49
C VAL A 82 16.61 11.14 -1.65
N PRO A 83 16.37 12.00 -2.65
CA PRO A 83 15.60 11.63 -3.83
C PRO A 83 16.22 10.43 -4.55
N ASN A 84 15.54 9.28 -4.51
CA ASN A 84 16.02 8.05 -5.12
C ASN A 84 14.87 7.06 -5.34
N THR A 85 14.73 6.56 -6.57
CA THR A 85 13.82 5.45 -6.87
C THR A 85 14.59 4.15 -6.88
N VAL A 86 14.32 3.28 -5.92
CA VAL A 86 14.98 1.98 -5.78
C VAL A 86 14.25 0.94 -6.61
N GLU A 87 14.86 0.51 -7.72
CA GLU A 87 14.31 -0.54 -8.59
C GLU A 87 14.78 -1.95 -8.19
N ASN A 88 15.94 -2.06 -7.53
CA ASN A 88 16.51 -3.33 -7.11
C ASN A 88 16.89 -3.26 -5.63
N ILE A 89 16.00 -3.75 -4.77
CA ILE A 89 16.18 -3.70 -3.32
C ILE A 89 17.43 -4.45 -2.86
N VAL A 90 17.75 -5.60 -3.48
CA VAL A 90 18.92 -6.41 -3.12
C VAL A 90 20.22 -5.63 -3.37
N ALA A 91 20.33 -4.99 -4.54
CA ALA A 91 21.49 -4.17 -4.86
C ALA A 91 21.61 -2.97 -3.90
N GLU A 92 20.50 -2.30 -3.60
CA GLU A 92 20.48 -1.16 -2.68
C GLU A 92 20.90 -1.58 -1.26
N PHE A 93 20.31 -2.65 -0.72
CA PHE A 93 20.54 -3.09 0.65
C PHE A 93 21.88 -3.79 0.83
N THR A 94 22.57 -4.16 -0.26
CA THR A 94 23.96 -4.67 -0.22
C THR A 94 25.00 -3.59 -0.51
N ASN A 95 24.61 -2.43 -1.04
CA ASN A 95 25.50 -1.31 -1.34
C ASN A 95 25.84 -0.49 -0.06
N PRO A 96 27.11 -0.43 0.40
CA PRO A 96 27.48 0.36 1.57
C PRO A 96 27.29 1.88 1.42
N ALA A 97 27.20 2.37 0.18
CA ALA A 97 26.97 3.78 -0.13
C ALA A 97 25.50 4.11 -0.45
N GLY A 98 24.60 3.11 -0.41
CA GLY A 98 23.17 3.29 -0.63
C GLY A 98 22.47 4.03 0.52
N VAL A 99 21.15 4.11 0.44
CA VAL A 99 20.31 4.60 1.53
C VAL A 99 20.26 3.59 2.69
N ASP A 100 19.87 4.06 3.87
CA ASP A 100 19.71 3.23 5.06
C ASP A 100 18.30 2.66 5.18
N CYS A 101 17.28 3.39 4.69
CA CYS A 101 15.89 2.97 4.74
C CYS A 101 15.06 3.56 3.60
N LEU A 102 13.88 2.98 3.37
CA LEU A 102 12.90 3.43 2.37
C LEU A 102 11.50 2.95 2.72
N TRP A 103 10.49 3.52 2.09
CA TRP A 103 9.12 2.99 2.15
C TRP A 103 9.00 1.77 1.24
N SER A 104 8.56 0.63 1.79
CA SER A 104 8.18 -0.52 0.96
C SER A 104 7.01 -1.34 1.52
N TYR A 105 6.62 -2.39 0.80
CA TYR A 105 5.55 -3.34 1.09
C TYR A 105 6.10 -4.68 1.60
N LEU A 106 5.45 -5.21 2.64
CA LEU A 106 5.76 -6.50 3.26
C LEU A 106 5.82 -7.65 2.24
N GLY A 107 4.82 -7.71 1.36
CA GLY A 107 4.70 -8.79 0.37
C GLY A 107 5.72 -8.73 -0.77
N TRP A 108 6.53 -7.67 -0.88
CA TRP A 108 7.45 -7.50 -2.01
C TRP A 108 8.90 -7.39 -1.54
N ASP A 109 9.41 -6.19 -1.27
CA ASP A 109 10.84 -6.01 -0.98
C ASP A 109 11.26 -6.67 0.33
N VAL A 110 10.42 -6.61 1.37
CA VAL A 110 10.69 -7.27 2.65
C VAL A 110 10.81 -8.78 2.43
N THR A 111 9.87 -9.35 1.68
CA THR A 111 9.88 -10.78 1.33
C THR A 111 11.09 -11.12 0.44
N LYS A 112 11.48 -10.26 -0.50
CA LYS A 112 12.67 -10.45 -1.34
C LYS A 112 13.94 -10.49 -0.50
N LEU A 113 14.14 -9.53 0.39
CA LEU A 113 15.30 -9.54 1.27
C LEU A 113 15.33 -10.76 2.20
N ASN A 114 14.17 -11.19 2.70
CA ASN A 114 14.07 -12.38 3.56
C ASN A 114 14.39 -13.67 2.81
N THR A 115 13.92 -13.82 1.57
CA THR A 115 14.23 -14.99 0.72
C THR A 115 15.71 -15.04 0.31
N GLU A 116 16.36 -13.88 0.19
CA GLU A 116 17.80 -13.75 -0.09
C GLU A 116 18.68 -13.81 1.18
N GLY A 117 18.08 -13.90 2.38
CA GLY A 117 18.80 -13.91 3.65
C GLY A 117 19.54 -12.61 3.97
N ILE A 118 19.08 -11.48 3.42
CA ILE A 118 19.67 -10.16 3.65
C ILE A 118 19.04 -9.54 4.89
N ALA A 119 19.89 -9.20 5.87
CA ALA A 119 19.46 -8.59 7.12
C ALA A 119 18.72 -7.26 6.88
N ASN A 120 17.50 -7.19 7.39
CA ASN A 120 16.62 -6.03 7.30
C ASN A 120 15.70 -5.98 8.52
N THR A 121 15.17 -4.79 8.80
CA THR A 121 14.11 -4.57 9.78
C THR A 121 12.97 -3.85 9.10
N PHE A 122 11.74 -4.28 9.34
CA PHE A 122 10.56 -3.65 8.77
C PHE A 122 9.65 -3.13 9.88
N PHE A 123 9.35 -1.83 9.83
CA PHE A 123 8.39 -1.18 10.71
C PHE A 123 7.11 -0.91 9.92
N ARG A 124 6.13 -1.81 10.06
CA ARG A 124 4.82 -1.68 9.43
C ARG A 124 4.08 -0.50 10.04
N MET A 125 3.58 0.43 9.24
CA MET A 125 3.00 1.67 9.75
C MET A 125 1.73 1.45 10.59
N SER A 126 0.89 0.50 10.18
CA SER A 126 -0.35 0.14 10.88
C SER A 126 -0.12 -0.43 12.29
N ASP A 127 1.08 -0.91 12.60
CA ASP A 127 1.39 -1.49 13.93
C ASP A 127 1.68 -0.39 14.98
N TYR A 128 1.86 0.86 14.55
CA TYR A 128 2.22 1.99 15.41
C TYR A 128 1.16 3.07 15.47
N ILE A 129 0.47 3.32 14.35
CA ILE A 129 -0.45 4.45 14.21
C ILE A 129 -1.70 3.97 13.49
N ASP A 130 -2.83 3.97 14.21
CA ASP A 130 -4.13 3.52 13.69
C ASP A 130 -4.55 4.27 12.41
N ALA A 131 -4.28 5.58 12.35
CA ALA A 131 -4.57 6.41 11.18
C ALA A 131 -3.72 6.06 9.94
N LEU A 132 -2.62 5.32 10.12
CA LEU A 132 -1.81 4.80 9.02
C LEU A 132 -2.22 3.37 8.60
N ASP A 133 -3.24 2.77 9.21
CA ASP A 133 -3.88 1.54 8.72
C ASP A 133 -4.91 1.82 7.61
N TYR A 134 -4.51 2.56 6.58
CA TYR A 134 -5.36 2.89 5.44
C TYR A 134 -5.27 1.85 4.32
N TYR A 135 -6.12 1.96 3.31
CA TYR A 135 -6.21 0.97 2.24
C TYR A 135 -5.22 1.25 1.12
N THR A 136 -4.22 0.38 1.00
CA THR A 136 -3.20 0.48 -0.04
C THR A 136 -2.74 -0.92 -0.51
N PRO A 137 -3.04 -1.32 -1.77
CA PRO A 137 -3.81 -0.59 -2.80
C PRO A 137 -5.34 -0.78 -2.70
N VAL A 138 -6.06 0.01 -3.51
CA VAL A 138 -7.51 -0.08 -3.76
C VAL A 138 -7.80 -0.30 -5.25
N ILE A 139 -8.95 -0.88 -5.56
CA ILE A 139 -9.52 -0.88 -6.90
C ILE A 139 -10.39 0.35 -7.05
N ILE A 140 -10.10 1.18 -8.04
CA ILE A 140 -10.93 2.33 -8.44
C ILE A 140 -11.70 2.03 -9.72
N ALA A 141 -12.82 2.72 -9.91
CA ALA A 141 -13.62 2.66 -11.12
C ALA A 141 -14.10 4.04 -11.52
N ASN A 142 -14.26 4.27 -12.83
CA ASN A 142 -14.83 5.52 -13.35
C ASN A 142 -16.32 5.65 -12.98
N ASN A 143 -16.73 6.81 -12.47
CA ASN A 143 -18.09 7.01 -11.95
C ASN A 143 -19.16 6.93 -13.04
N ASP A 144 -18.88 7.41 -14.25
CA ASP A 144 -19.82 7.31 -15.38
C ASP A 144 -20.01 5.84 -15.77
N TYR A 145 -18.95 5.03 -15.73
CA TYR A 145 -19.04 3.59 -15.96
C TYR A 145 -19.83 2.87 -14.87
N LEU A 146 -19.59 3.19 -13.60
CA LEU A 146 -20.35 2.63 -12.47
C LEU A 146 -21.85 2.91 -12.60
N LYS A 147 -22.22 4.09 -13.10
CA LYS A 147 -23.60 4.52 -13.32
C LYS A 147 -24.24 3.87 -14.55
N ASP A 148 -23.56 3.93 -15.70
CA ASP A 148 -24.14 3.53 -16.98
C ASP A 148 -24.09 2.01 -17.20
N TYR A 149 -23.18 1.30 -16.51
CA TYR A 149 -22.92 -0.13 -16.66
C TYR A 149 -22.88 -0.87 -15.32
N GLU A 150 -23.76 -0.50 -14.39
CA GLU A 150 -23.79 -1.03 -13.01
C GLU A 150 -23.73 -2.56 -12.95
N GLU A 151 -24.51 -3.26 -13.78
CA GLU A 151 -24.55 -4.72 -13.82
C GLU A 151 -23.17 -5.32 -14.17
N TYR A 152 -22.46 -4.74 -15.13
CA TYR A 152 -21.13 -5.21 -15.52
C TYR A 152 -20.09 -4.91 -14.44
N ALA A 153 -20.19 -3.75 -13.79
CA ALA A 153 -19.32 -3.41 -12.68
C ALA A 153 -19.47 -4.39 -11.51
N ARG A 154 -20.71 -4.73 -11.12
CA ARG A 154 -21.00 -5.76 -10.11
C ARG A 154 -20.44 -7.13 -10.50
N LYS A 155 -20.58 -7.53 -11.77
CA LYS A 155 -20.02 -8.80 -12.26
C LYS A 155 -18.49 -8.83 -12.20
N PHE A 156 -17.84 -7.71 -12.56
CA PHE A 156 -16.39 -7.58 -12.46
C PHE A 156 -15.94 -7.73 -11.00
N ILE A 157 -16.47 -6.93 -10.08
CA ILE A 157 -16.08 -6.98 -8.66
C ILE A 157 -16.37 -8.35 -8.04
N LYS A 158 -17.51 -8.98 -8.38
CA LYS A 158 -17.81 -10.35 -7.94
C LYS A 158 -16.81 -11.38 -8.47
N ALA A 159 -16.38 -11.27 -9.72
CA ALA A 159 -15.37 -12.18 -10.29
C ALA A 159 -14.00 -11.95 -9.64
N THR A 160 -13.61 -10.68 -9.45
CA THR A 160 -12.37 -10.30 -8.77
C THR A 160 -12.33 -10.81 -7.33
N ALA A 161 -13.41 -10.63 -6.57
CA ALA A 161 -13.53 -11.15 -5.20
C ALA A 161 -13.33 -12.68 -5.15
N ARG A 162 -13.91 -13.43 -6.10
CA ARG A 162 -13.67 -14.87 -6.20
C ARG A 162 -12.21 -15.21 -6.50
N GLY A 163 -11.51 -14.38 -7.28
CA GLY A 163 -10.08 -14.53 -7.55
C GLY A 163 -9.23 -14.37 -6.30
N TYR A 164 -9.47 -13.32 -5.51
CA TYR A 164 -8.76 -13.11 -4.24
C TYR A 164 -9.10 -14.18 -3.20
N GLU A 165 -10.37 -14.57 -3.06
CA GLU A 165 -10.75 -15.69 -2.16
C GLU A 165 -10.09 -17.02 -2.60
N TYR A 166 -9.92 -17.24 -3.91
CA TYR A 166 -9.15 -18.38 -4.41
C TYR A 166 -7.65 -18.27 -4.07
N ALA A 167 -7.06 -17.09 -4.23
CA ALA A 167 -5.66 -16.84 -3.89
C ALA A 167 -5.38 -17.01 -2.39
N ILE A 168 -6.30 -16.58 -1.53
CA ILE A 168 -6.25 -16.80 -0.08
C ILE A 168 -6.21 -18.31 0.22
N ALA A 169 -7.11 -19.08 -0.40
CA ALA A 169 -7.21 -20.52 -0.17
C ALA A 169 -6.10 -21.34 -0.83
N ASN A 170 -5.51 -20.84 -1.93
CA ASN A 170 -4.57 -21.56 -2.79
C ASN A 170 -3.38 -20.69 -3.21
N PRO A 171 -2.58 -20.14 -2.27
CA PRO A 171 -1.57 -19.13 -2.56
C PRO A 171 -0.53 -19.60 -3.58
N ARG A 172 -0.09 -20.86 -3.49
CA ARG A 172 0.86 -21.44 -4.45
C ARG A 172 0.28 -21.57 -5.86
N ALA A 173 -0.95 -22.07 -5.99
CA ALA A 173 -1.59 -22.19 -7.30
C ALA A 173 -1.92 -20.82 -7.91
N ALA A 174 -2.20 -19.82 -7.07
CA ALA A 174 -2.38 -18.44 -7.54
C ALA A 174 -1.05 -17.81 -7.97
N ALA A 175 0.07 -18.09 -7.29
CA ALA A 175 1.41 -17.73 -7.75
C ALA A 175 1.73 -18.37 -9.11
N ASP A 176 1.39 -19.65 -9.30
CA ASP A 176 1.56 -20.35 -10.58
C ASP A 176 0.82 -19.62 -11.70
N ILE A 177 -0.47 -19.30 -11.49
CA ILE A 177 -1.29 -18.53 -12.46
C ILE A 177 -0.67 -17.16 -12.75
N LEU A 178 -0.19 -16.45 -11.73
CA LEU A 178 0.44 -15.14 -11.90
C LEU A 178 1.68 -15.22 -12.81
N MET A 179 2.54 -16.23 -12.61
CA MET A 179 3.73 -16.44 -13.42
C MET A 179 3.42 -17.00 -14.82
N GLU A 180 2.32 -17.74 -14.99
CA GLU A 180 1.86 -18.16 -16.32
C GLU A 180 1.43 -16.95 -17.17
N GLU A 181 0.73 -15.99 -16.57
CA GLU A 181 0.29 -14.75 -17.23
C GLU A 181 1.41 -13.70 -17.37
N ASN A 182 2.43 -13.75 -16.50
CA ASN A 182 3.57 -12.84 -16.48
C ASN A 182 4.89 -13.65 -16.41
N PRO A 183 5.30 -14.32 -17.51
CA PRO A 183 6.42 -15.27 -17.51
C PRO A 183 7.76 -14.69 -17.05
N GLU A 184 7.95 -13.37 -17.15
CA GLU A 184 9.14 -12.68 -16.65
C GLU A 184 9.30 -12.77 -15.13
N LEU A 185 8.20 -12.91 -14.37
CA LEU A 185 8.25 -13.08 -12.91
C LEU A 185 8.80 -14.44 -12.49
N ALA A 186 8.80 -15.44 -13.39
CA ALA A 186 9.29 -16.77 -13.10
C ALA A 186 10.80 -16.81 -12.77
N VAL A 187 11.56 -15.78 -13.18
CA VAL A 187 12.98 -15.63 -12.80
C VAL A 187 13.17 -15.52 -11.29
N ASP A 188 12.17 -14.97 -10.59
CA ASP A 188 12.14 -14.78 -9.13
C ASP A 188 10.98 -15.60 -8.51
N SER A 189 10.69 -16.80 -9.02
CA SER A 189 9.56 -17.63 -8.58
C SER A 189 9.49 -17.85 -7.05
N GLU A 190 10.62 -17.98 -6.37
CA GLU A 190 10.66 -18.10 -4.90
C GLU A 190 10.12 -16.85 -4.19
N LEU A 191 10.39 -15.64 -4.72
CA LEU A 191 9.76 -14.41 -4.23
C LEU A 191 8.25 -14.48 -4.43
N ILE A 192 7.78 -14.89 -5.60
CA ILE A 192 6.35 -14.93 -5.91
C ILE A 192 5.61 -15.90 -4.98
N TYR A 193 6.15 -17.10 -4.76
CA TYR A 193 5.56 -18.06 -3.82
C TYR A 193 5.56 -17.53 -2.38
N ALA A 194 6.68 -16.96 -1.92
CA ALA A 194 6.78 -16.42 -0.57
C ALA A 194 5.84 -15.23 -0.37
N SER A 195 5.73 -14.35 -1.38
CA SER A 195 4.84 -13.19 -1.40
C SER A 195 3.39 -13.62 -1.24
N MET A 196 2.93 -14.58 -2.06
CA MET A 196 1.55 -15.07 -1.99
C MET A 196 1.26 -15.77 -0.65
N GLU A 197 2.25 -16.47 -0.09
CA GLU A 197 2.10 -17.11 1.23
C GLU A 197 1.97 -16.10 2.37
N VAL A 198 2.67 -14.96 2.29
CA VAL A 198 2.53 -13.85 3.23
C VAL A 198 1.19 -13.12 3.02
N LEU A 199 0.87 -12.74 1.78
CA LEU A 199 -0.28 -11.89 1.46
C LEU A 199 -1.63 -12.57 1.62
N LYS A 200 -1.70 -13.92 1.62
CA LYS A 200 -2.97 -14.64 1.84
C LYS A 200 -3.66 -14.23 3.16
N GLY A 201 -2.88 -13.87 4.18
CA GLY A 201 -3.39 -13.40 5.47
C GLY A 201 -3.85 -11.94 5.45
N GLU A 202 -3.43 -11.16 4.46
CA GLU A 202 -3.60 -9.71 4.40
C GLU A 202 -4.72 -9.27 3.45
N TYR A 203 -5.04 -10.07 2.42
CA TYR A 203 -6.08 -9.72 1.44
C TYR A 203 -7.45 -9.47 2.07
N LYS A 204 -7.92 -10.40 2.89
CA LYS A 204 -9.21 -10.30 3.62
C LYS A 204 -9.04 -10.08 5.11
N ALA A 205 -7.94 -10.56 5.70
CA ALA A 205 -7.67 -10.46 7.13
C ALA A 205 -8.90 -10.77 8.01
N ASP A 206 -9.32 -9.83 8.84
CA ASP A 206 -10.45 -9.92 9.77
C ASP A 206 -11.79 -9.43 9.19
N ALA A 207 -11.79 -8.88 7.98
CA ALA A 207 -13.00 -8.38 7.35
C ALA A 207 -13.98 -9.52 7.02
N SER A 208 -15.29 -9.22 7.09
CA SER A 208 -16.34 -10.20 6.78
C SER A 208 -16.29 -10.70 5.33
N GLN A 209 -15.83 -9.86 4.41
CA GLN A 209 -15.64 -10.15 3.00
C GLN A 209 -14.43 -9.40 2.43
N TRP A 210 -13.76 -9.98 1.43
CA TRP A 210 -12.72 -9.28 0.69
C TRP A 210 -13.29 -8.01 0.02
N GLY A 211 -12.46 -6.96 -0.07
CA GLY A 211 -12.84 -5.71 -0.73
C GLY A 211 -13.56 -4.69 0.14
N TYR A 212 -14.05 -5.06 1.32
CA TYR A 212 -14.81 -4.14 2.18
C TYR A 212 -13.96 -2.93 2.62
N ILE A 213 -14.52 -1.72 2.50
CA ILE A 213 -13.93 -0.48 2.99
C ILE A 213 -14.76 0.00 4.19
N ASP A 214 -14.19 -0.09 5.39
CA ASP A 214 -14.67 0.59 6.59
C ASP A 214 -14.56 2.11 6.45
N GLN A 215 -15.69 2.81 6.65
CA GLN A 215 -15.77 4.25 6.49
C GLN A 215 -14.95 5.00 7.54
N THR A 216 -15.01 4.58 8.81
CA THR A 216 -14.30 5.29 9.88
C THR A 216 -12.80 5.26 9.64
N ARG A 217 -12.25 4.10 9.24
CA ARG A 217 -10.84 3.97 8.88
C ARG A 217 -10.47 4.77 7.63
N TRP A 218 -11.35 4.80 6.63
CA TRP A 218 -11.18 5.61 5.43
C TRP A 218 -11.06 7.10 5.78
N ASP A 219 -12.04 7.63 6.52
CA ASP A 219 -12.12 9.04 6.89
C ASP A 219 -10.97 9.44 7.84
N THR A 220 -10.59 8.57 8.79
CA THR A 220 -9.49 8.82 9.74
C THR A 220 -8.16 9.14 9.04
N PHE A 221 -7.87 8.48 7.92
CA PHE A 221 -6.66 8.77 7.16
C PHE A 221 -6.72 10.16 6.51
N PHE A 222 -7.85 10.56 5.93
CA PHE A 222 -7.99 11.90 5.35
C PHE A 222 -7.94 13.00 6.40
N ASP A 223 -8.47 12.75 7.59
CA ASP A 223 -8.34 13.65 8.74
C ASP A 223 -6.87 13.84 9.13
N LEU A 224 -6.09 12.76 9.22
CA LEU A 224 -4.65 12.86 9.47
C LEU A 224 -3.95 13.69 8.38
N MET A 225 -4.24 13.44 7.11
CA MET A 225 -3.61 14.16 6.00
C MET A 225 -3.96 15.65 6.03
N TRP A 226 -5.16 16.01 6.50
CA TRP A 226 -5.58 17.38 6.71
C TRP A 226 -4.77 18.03 7.86
N GLU A 227 -4.64 17.33 8.98
CA GLU A 227 -3.86 17.78 10.14
C GLU A 227 -2.39 18.01 9.79
N LEU A 228 -1.81 17.11 8.99
CA LEU A 228 -0.45 17.21 8.47
C LEU A 228 -0.29 18.29 7.38
N ARG A 229 -1.39 18.91 6.93
CA ARG A 229 -1.42 19.93 5.87
C ARG A 229 -0.72 19.47 4.59
N THR A 230 -0.94 18.20 4.22
CA THR A 230 -0.28 17.62 3.05
C THR A 230 -0.69 18.36 1.77
N GLU A 231 0.25 18.45 0.82
CA GLU A 231 -0.03 19.01 -0.49
C GLU A 231 -1.21 18.27 -1.13
N GLY A 232 -2.17 19.02 -1.67
CA GLY A 232 -3.42 18.45 -2.16
C GLY A 232 -4.58 18.51 -1.16
N MET A 233 -4.41 19.10 0.02
CA MET A 233 -5.51 19.38 0.95
C MET A 233 -5.89 20.87 0.92
N THR A 234 -7.07 21.18 0.40
CA THR A 234 -7.64 22.56 0.40
C THR A 234 -8.62 22.80 1.54
N GLY A 235 -8.94 21.75 2.29
CA GLY A 235 -9.88 21.74 3.40
C GLY A 235 -10.06 20.29 3.91
N PRO A 236 -10.91 20.09 4.93
CA PRO A 236 -11.30 18.77 5.36
C PRO A 236 -12.08 18.04 4.25
N VAL A 237 -11.85 16.74 4.13
CA VAL A 237 -12.59 15.85 3.22
C VAL A 237 -13.94 15.53 3.83
N THR A 238 -14.98 15.37 2.99
CA THR A 238 -16.31 14.98 3.49
C THR A 238 -16.32 13.50 3.86
N ASP A 239 -16.89 13.14 5.00
CA ASP A 239 -17.07 11.75 5.43
C ASP A 239 -17.67 10.88 4.31
N GLY A 240 -17.06 9.71 4.06
CA GLY A 240 -17.53 8.79 3.04
C GLY A 240 -17.14 9.18 1.60
N TYR A 241 -16.34 10.23 1.41
CA TYR A 241 -15.90 10.65 0.09
C TYR A 241 -15.03 9.61 -0.60
N GLY A 242 -15.18 9.44 -1.91
CA GLY A 242 -14.20 8.75 -2.74
C GLY A 242 -14.24 7.22 -2.69
N PHE A 243 -15.14 6.60 -1.92
CA PHE A 243 -15.33 5.15 -1.95
C PHE A 243 -16.81 4.71 -1.94
N THR A 244 -17.05 3.45 -2.31
CA THR A 244 -18.35 2.79 -2.12
C THR A 244 -18.20 1.27 -2.00
N ASN A 245 -18.94 0.68 -1.05
CA ASN A 245 -19.08 -0.78 -0.94
C ASN A 245 -20.24 -1.33 -1.78
N ALA A 246 -20.96 -0.47 -2.53
CA ALA A 246 -22.21 -0.85 -3.19
C ALA A 246 -22.04 -1.94 -4.25
N PHE A 247 -20.84 -2.14 -4.80
CA PHE A 247 -20.55 -3.10 -5.87
C PHE A 247 -19.98 -4.44 -5.38
N LEU A 248 -19.68 -4.56 -4.09
CA LEU A 248 -19.20 -5.79 -3.49
C LEU A 248 -20.28 -6.89 -3.53
N PRO A 249 -19.89 -8.18 -3.55
CA PRO A 249 -20.84 -9.27 -3.47
C PRO A 249 -21.63 -9.21 -2.15
N ALA A 250 -22.92 -9.57 -2.24
CA ALA A 250 -23.78 -9.76 -1.07
C ALA A 250 -23.46 -11.05 -0.32
#